data_AF-A0AAX3M6K8-F1
#
_entry.id   AF-A0AAX3M6K8-F1
#
_cell.length_a   1.000
_cell.length_b   1.000
_cell.length_c   1.000
_cell.angle_alpha   90.00
_cell.angle_beta   90.00
_cell.angle_gamma   90.00
#
_symmetry.space_group_name_H-M   'P 1'
#
loop_
_entity.id
_entity.type
_entity.pdbx_description
1 polymer ?
#
loop_
_entity_poly.entity_id
_entity_poly.type
_entity_poly.pdbx_seq_one_letter_code
_entity_poly.pdbx_strand_id
1 'polypeptide(L)' 'MRKFNEEEANRALENAKASLAVEGMYLPENEQQLIKMKLTGQITESQFKKMALELAKVVSI' A
#
# COMPACT_ATOMS: atom_id res chain seq x y z
N MET A 1 7.89 -13.31 3.29
CA MET A 1 6.45 -13.16 2.96
C MET A 1 6.21 -13.76 1.58
N ARG A 2 5.13 -14.54 1.39
CA ARG A 2 4.74 -15.04 0.05
C ARG A 2 4.37 -13.85 -0.85
N LYS A 3 4.69 -13.92 -2.15
CA LYS A 3 4.25 -12.93 -3.14
C LYS A 3 2.81 -13.22 -3.55
N PHE A 4 2.03 -12.15 -3.65
CA PHE A 4 0.63 -12.21 -4.04
C PHE A 4 0.56 -12.12 -5.56
N ASN A 5 -0.37 -12.85 -6.18
CA ASN A 5 -0.79 -12.48 -7.53
C ASN A 5 -1.63 -11.20 -7.50
N GLU A 6 -1.99 -10.67 -8.67
CA GLU A 6 -2.69 -9.39 -8.75
C GLU A 6 -4.07 -9.42 -8.08
N GLU A 7 -4.84 -10.50 -8.27
CA GLU A 7 -6.16 -10.66 -7.66
C GLU A 7 -6.08 -10.77 -6.13
N GLU A 8 -5.12 -11.54 -5.61
CA GLU A 8 -4.87 -11.66 -4.19
C GLU A 8 -4.44 -10.32 -3.58
N ALA A 9 -3.59 -9.56 -4.28
CA ALA A 9 -3.14 -8.24 -3.84
C ALA A 9 -4.31 -7.24 -3.81
N ASN A 10 -5.18 -7.27 -4.83
CA ASN A 10 -6.39 -6.45 -4.88
C ASN A 10 -7.31 -6.78 -3.70
N ARG A 11 -7.60 -8.06 -3.47
CA ARG A 11 -8.48 -8.49 -2.38
C ARG A 11 -7.92 -8.11 -1.01
N ALA A 12 -6.61 -8.27 -0.79
CA ALA A 12 -5.96 -7.86 0.44
C ALA A 12 -6.03 -6.34 0.65
N LEU A 13 -5.84 -5.56 -0.41
CA LEU A 13 -5.93 -4.10 -0.36
C LEU A 13 -7.36 -3.62 -0.09
N GLU A 14 -8.37 -4.19 -0.75
CA GLU A 14 -9.78 -3.85 -0.52
C GLU A 14 -10.22 -4.15 0.92
N ASN A 15 -9.80 -5.29 1.47
CA ASN A 15 -10.05 -5.59 2.88
C ASN A 15 -9.41 -4.55 3.82
N ALA A 16 -8.16 -4.18 3.57
CA ALA A 16 -7.48 -3.16 4.37
C ALA A 16 -8.16 -1.78 4.26
N LYS A 17 -8.61 -1.40 3.06
CA LYS A 17 -9.37 -0.16 2.81
C LYS A 17 -10.68 -0.15 3.58
N ALA A 18 -11.41 -1.27 3.58
CA ALA A 18 -12.65 -1.39 4.34
C ALA A 18 -12.41 -1.21 5.85
N SER A 19 -11.34 -1.82 6.39
CA SER A 19 -10.96 -1.63 7.80
C SER A 19 -10.61 -0.18 8.13
N LEU A 20 -9.83 0.50 7.28
CA LEU A 20 -9.50 1.91 7.45
C LEU A 20 -10.75 2.81 7.38
N ALA A 21 -11.66 2.51 6.46
CA ALA A 21 -12.88 3.29 6.26
C ALA A 21 -13.81 3.24 7.48
N VAL A 22 -13.84 2.11 8.22
CA VAL A 22 -14.56 2.01 9.50
C VAL A 22 -14.03 3.03 10.52
N GLU A 23 -12.74 3.33 10.48
CA GLU A 23 -12.07 4.30 11.34
C GLU A 23 -12.08 5.74 10.75
N GLY A 24 -12.79 5.95 9.63
CA GLY A 24 -12.83 7.25 8.93
C GLY A 24 -11.53 7.61 8.20
N MET A 25 -10.65 6.62 7.99
CA MET A 25 -9.39 6.79 7.26
C MET A 25 -9.53 6.30 5.81
N TYR A 26 -8.82 6.97 4.91
CA TYR A 26 -8.81 6.63 3.48
C TYR A 26 -7.38 6.56 2.98
N LEU A 27 -7.12 5.62 2.08
CA LEU A 27 -5.80 5.40 1.51
C LEU A 27 -5.71 6.06 0.11
N PRO A 28 -4.85 7.08 -0.08
CA PRO A 28 -4.62 7.69 -1.38
C PRO A 28 -4.18 6.69 -2.46
N GLU A 29 -4.48 6.99 -3.73
CA GLU A 29 -4.21 6.07 -4.85
C GLU A 29 -2.72 5.75 -5.03
N ASN A 30 -1.83 6.73 -4.83
CA ASN A 30 -0.39 6.54 -4.86
C ASN A 30 0.10 5.59 -3.75
N GLU A 31 -0.50 5.63 -2.57
CA GLU A 31 -0.19 4.71 -1.47
C GLU A 31 -0.74 3.30 -1.75
N GLN A 32 -1.95 3.20 -2.29
CA GLN A 32 -2.54 1.94 -2.77
C GLN A 32 -1.61 1.25 -3.78
N GLN A 33 -1.11 1.98 -4.77
CA GLN A 33 -0.18 1.47 -5.77
C GLN A 33 1.13 0.98 -5.14
N LEU A 34 1.72 1.75 -4.22
CA LEU A 34 2.95 1.38 -3.53
C LEU A 34 2.79 0.07 -2.73
N ILE A 35 1.66 -0.11 -2.05
CA ILE A 35 1.34 -1.35 -1.33
C ILE A 35 1.24 -2.53 -2.31
N LYS A 36 0.56 -2.38 -3.44
CA LYS A 36 0.44 -3.44 -4.46
C LYS A 36 1.79 -3.85 -5.03
N MET A 37 2.67 -2.90 -5.32
CA MET A 37 4.04 -3.18 -5.81
C MET A 37 4.82 -4.05 -4.80
N LYS A 38 4.68 -3.78 -3.50
CA LYS A 38 5.31 -4.59 -2.44
C LYS A 38 4.68 -5.97 -2.31
N LEU A 39 3.35 -6.08 -2.36
CA LEU A 39 2.61 -7.35 -2.22
C LEU A 39 2.91 -8.33 -3.37
N THR A 40 2.96 -7.81 -4.59
CA THR A 40 3.29 -8.58 -5.81
C THR A 40 4.80 -8.82 -5.96
N GLY A 41 5.63 -8.08 -5.22
CA GLY A 41 7.06 -8.23 -5.20
C GLY A 41 7.82 -7.54 -6.32
N GLN A 42 7.17 -6.58 -7.00
CA GLN A 42 7.83 -5.67 -7.93
C GLN A 42 8.90 -4.81 -7.26
N ILE A 43 8.76 -4.56 -5.94
CA ILE A 43 9.76 -3.87 -5.12
C ILE A 43 10.14 -4.66 -3.88
N THR A 44 11.35 -4.39 -3.37
CA THR A 44 11.84 -4.90 -2.11
C THR A 44 11.24 -4.15 -0.92
N GLU A 45 11.36 -4.73 0.29
CA GLU A 45 10.94 -4.05 1.51
C GLU A 45 11.72 -2.74 1.77
N SER A 46 13.01 -2.71 1.44
CA SER A 46 13.84 -1.50 1.58
C SER A 46 13.35 -0.39 0.66
N GLN A 47 13.06 -0.71 -0.61
CA GLN A 47 12.49 0.24 -1.56
C GLN A 47 11.11 0.73 -1.11
N PHE A 48 10.24 -0.18 -0.64
CA PHE A 48 8.93 0.19 -0.11
C PHE A 48 9.03 1.18 1.05
N LYS A 49 9.90 0.92 2.04
CA LYS A 49 10.11 1.84 3.18
C LYS A 49 10.63 3.20 2.73
N LYS A 50 11.58 3.24 1.78
CA LYS A 50 12.11 4.48 1.24
C LYS A 50 11.01 5.31 0.56
N MET A 51 10.24 4.70 -0.34
CA MET A 51 9.16 5.38 -1.07
C MET A 51 8.03 5.82 -0.13
N ALA A 52 7.67 5.00 0.86
CA ALA A 52 6.66 5.36 1.86
C ALA A 52 7.08 6.58 2.69
N LEU A 53 8.36 6.67 3.08
CA LEU A 53 8.90 7.85 3.77
C LEU A 53 8.90 9.10 2.88
N GLU A 54 9.18 8.94 1.60
CA GLU A 54 9.10 10.05 0.64
C GLU A 54 7.66 10.55 0.48
N LEU A 55 6.68 9.66 0.37
CA LEU A 55 5.26 10.01 0.32
C LEU A 55 4.80 10.76 1.59
N ALA A 56 5.18 10.27 2.77
CA ALA A 56 4.81 10.90 4.04
C ALA A 56 5.32 12.35 4.17
N LYS A 57 6.51 12.64 3.63
CA LYS A 57 7.08 13.99 3.60
C LYS A 57 6.31 14.93 2.68
N VAL A 58 5.74 14.43 1.58
CA VAL A 58 4.97 15.22 0.62
C VAL A 58 3.57 15.57 1.17
N VAL A 59 3.00 14.69 2.01
CA VAL A 59 1.66 14.88 2.61
C VAL A 59 1.69 15.80 3.85
N SER A 60 2.88 16.13 4.37
CA SER A 60 3.03 17.04 5.51
C SER A 60 2.74 18.50 5.09
N ILE A 61 1.50 18.96 5.29
CA ILE A 61 1.08 20.37 5.22
C ILE A 61 0.97 20.92 6.64
#